data_AF-A0A2P8QKM0-F1
#
_entry.id   AF-A0A2P8QKM0-F1
#
_cell.length_a   1.000
_cell.length_b   1.000
_cell.length_c   1.000
_cell.angle_alpha   90.00
_cell.angle_beta   90.00
_cell.angle_gamma   90.00
#
_symmetry.space_group_name_H-M   'P 1'
#
loop_
_entity.id
_entity.type
_entity.pdbx_description
1 polymer ?
#
loop_
_entity_poly.entity_id
_entity_poly.type
_entity_poly.pdbx_seq_one_letter_code
_entity_poly.pdbx_strand_id
1 'polypeptide(L)'
;MTSSDKYRREIMNDLAQGNTENLDAYPSNNPEQEYENFDDFAQRSSYDQRRQMFGNSLQHERIPPAQMEPELQKAIAQIKPNERDDVARAFFKHLSKKGLHDRDLERQLGLSTHNPNRMSADDVSKLAAYAYYNHPDIFQEVMAEQPAIIKFLSNPLVAAVLGIAAAKWLGSHRK
;
A
#
# COMPACT_ATOMS: atom_id res chain seq x y z
N MET A 1 2.62 -33.02 -8.18
CA MET A 1 1.94 -33.12 -6.86
C MET A 1 2.68 -32.29 -5.80
N THR A 2 2.94 -31.00 -6.06
CA THR A 2 3.87 -30.17 -5.26
C THR A 2 3.22 -28.93 -4.64
N SER A 3 1.99 -28.59 -5.04
CA SER A 3 1.26 -27.42 -4.54
C SER A 3 0.71 -27.62 -3.13
N SER A 4 0.27 -28.85 -2.80
CA SER A 4 -0.39 -29.14 -1.52
C SER A 4 0.56 -29.07 -0.32
N ASP A 5 1.84 -29.40 -0.51
CA ASP A 5 2.82 -29.41 0.59
C ASP A 5 3.37 -28.02 0.92
N LYS A 6 3.49 -27.15 -0.09
CA LYS A 6 3.81 -25.74 0.12
C LYS A 6 2.67 -25.02 0.85
N TYR A 7 1.44 -25.25 0.38
CA TYR A 7 0.22 -24.75 1.02
C TYR A 7 0.13 -25.13 2.50
N ARG A 8 0.39 -26.38 2.83
CA ARG A 8 0.36 -26.85 4.22
C ARG A 8 1.45 -26.21 5.09
N ARG A 9 2.61 -25.88 4.54
CA ARG A 9 3.70 -25.21 5.27
C ARG A 9 3.40 -23.74 5.55
N GLU A 10 2.82 -23.03 4.58
CA GLU A 10 2.46 -21.61 4.73
C GLU A 10 1.39 -21.45 5.81
N ILE A 11 0.33 -22.26 5.78
CA ILE A 11 -0.71 -22.26 6.82
C ILE A 11 -0.12 -22.55 8.21
N MET A 12 0.78 -23.54 8.31
CA MET A 12 1.41 -23.89 9.58
C MET A 12 2.32 -22.77 10.11
N ASN A 13 3.00 -22.05 9.22
CA ASN A 13 3.83 -20.90 9.59
C ASN A 13 2.99 -19.72 10.05
N ASP A 14 1.89 -19.42 9.37
CA ASP A 14 0.99 -18.32 9.74
C ASP A 14 0.30 -18.59 11.09
N LEU A 15 -0.14 -19.84 11.33
CA LEU A 15 -0.63 -20.27 12.64
C LEU A 15 0.43 -20.15 13.73
N ALA A 16 1.68 -20.55 13.44
CA ALA A 16 2.78 -20.48 14.40
C ALA A 16 3.18 -19.03 14.74
N GLN A 17 2.92 -18.08 13.84
CA GLN A 17 3.15 -16.65 14.05
C GLN A 17 1.96 -15.94 14.71
N GLY A 18 0.86 -16.67 15.01
CA GLY A 18 -0.32 -16.11 15.66
C GLY A 18 -1.20 -15.26 14.75
N ASN A 19 -1.01 -15.36 13.43
CA ASN A 19 -1.81 -14.62 12.46
C ASN A 19 -3.12 -15.38 12.18
N THR A 20 -4.19 -15.08 12.92
CA THR A 20 -5.51 -15.74 12.76
C THR A 20 -6.40 -15.07 11.72
N GLU A 21 -5.94 -14.02 11.04
CA GLU A 21 -6.71 -13.30 10.01
C GLU A 21 -6.93 -14.14 8.73
N ASN A 22 -6.21 -15.27 8.55
CA ASN A 22 -6.11 -16.02 7.30
C ASN A 22 -6.95 -17.31 7.19
N LEU A 23 -7.92 -17.61 8.06
CA LEU A 23 -8.65 -18.89 7.97
C LEU A 23 -9.67 -18.96 6.81
N ASP A 24 -10.24 -17.83 6.38
CA ASP A 24 -11.30 -17.79 5.35
C ASP A 24 -10.86 -17.19 4.00
N ALA A 25 -9.60 -16.75 3.87
CA ALA A 25 -9.12 -15.93 2.75
C ALA A 25 -7.98 -16.57 1.95
N TYR A 26 -8.09 -17.85 1.58
CA TYR A 26 -7.14 -18.45 0.63
C TYR A 26 -7.65 -18.34 -0.82
N PRO A 27 -6.89 -17.72 -1.75
CA PRO A 27 -7.43 -17.29 -3.05
C PRO A 27 -7.74 -18.44 -4.01
N SER A 28 -8.78 -18.23 -4.82
CA SER A 28 -9.02 -19.00 -6.03
C SER A 28 -7.94 -18.71 -7.08
N ASN A 29 -7.64 -19.67 -7.95
CA ASN A 29 -6.50 -19.69 -8.88
C ASN A 29 -6.43 -18.55 -9.95
N ASN A 30 -7.25 -17.49 -9.88
CA ASN A 30 -7.31 -16.39 -10.86
C ASN A 30 -7.56 -15.02 -10.17
N PRO A 31 -6.53 -14.19 -9.93
CA PRO A 31 -6.71 -12.88 -9.29
C PRO A 31 -7.47 -11.86 -10.16
N GLU A 32 -7.50 -12.01 -11.50
CA GLU A 32 -8.33 -11.17 -12.40
C GLU A 32 -9.83 -11.37 -12.18
N GLN A 33 -10.21 -12.46 -11.50
CA GLN A 33 -11.59 -12.80 -11.15
C GLN A 33 -11.86 -12.64 -9.65
N GLU A 34 -10.84 -12.30 -8.85
CA GLU A 34 -10.97 -12.31 -7.39
C GLU A 34 -11.66 -11.06 -6.86
N TYR A 35 -11.44 -9.91 -7.53
CA TYR A 35 -12.01 -8.63 -7.13
C TYR A 35 -12.75 -7.93 -8.28
N GLU A 36 -13.99 -7.51 -8.01
CA GLU A 36 -14.82 -6.84 -9.02
C GLU A 36 -14.39 -5.38 -9.25
N ASN A 37 -13.90 -4.71 -8.21
CA ASN A 37 -13.44 -3.33 -8.24
C ASN A 37 -12.52 -3.04 -7.04
N PHE A 38 -12.03 -1.81 -6.93
CA PHE A 38 -11.14 -1.40 -5.85
C PHE A 38 -11.79 -1.49 -4.46
N ASP A 39 -13.08 -1.17 -4.34
CA ASP A 39 -13.79 -1.21 -3.05
C ASP A 39 -13.93 -2.66 -2.56
N ASP A 40 -14.23 -3.60 -3.46
CA ASP A 40 -14.26 -5.04 -3.18
C ASP A 40 -12.87 -5.57 -2.78
N PHE A 41 -11.83 -5.14 -3.49
CA PHE A 41 -10.44 -5.42 -3.13
C PHE A 41 -10.08 -4.89 -1.74
N ALA A 42 -10.32 -3.61 -1.46
CA ALA A 42 -9.97 -2.99 -0.18
C ALA A 42 -10.71 -3.63 1.00
N GLN A 43 -11.93 -4.13 0.77
CA GLN A 43 -12.74 -4.78 1.78
C GLN A 43 -12.34 -6.22 2.07
N ARG A 44 -11.95 -6.99 1.04
CA ARG A 44 -11.69 -8.44 1.16
C ARG A 44 -10.22 -8.80 1.24
N SER A 45 -9.30 -7.91 0.84
CA SER A 45 -7.87 -8.19 0.89
C SER A 45 -7.30 -8.00 2.30
N SER A 46 -6.49 -8.96 2.72
CA SER A 46 -5.71 -8.85 3.95
C SER A 46 -4.62 -7.79 3.83
N TYR A 47 -4.09 -7.35 4.97
CA TYR A 47 -2.96 -6.41 4.99
C TYR A 47 -1.73 -6.96 4.23
N ASP A 48 -1.38 -8.22 4.45
CA ASP A 48 -0.22 -8.85 3.80
C ASP A 48 -0.39 -8.97 2.28
N GLN A 49 -1.61 -9.27 1.84
CA GLN A 49 -1.94 -9.33 0.41
C GLN A 49 -1.77 -7.96 -0.24
N ARG A 50 -2.28 -6.89 0.39
CA ARG A 50 -2.08 -5.50 -0.05
C ARG A 50 -0.60 -5.14 -0.08
N ARG A 51 0.14 -5.44 0.99
CA ARG A 51 1.58 -5.17 1.10
C ARG A 51 2.36 -5.85 -0.02
N GLN A 52 2.05 -7.10 -0.34
CA GLN A 52 2.69 -7.83 -1.44
C GLN A 52 2.34 -7.23 -2.80
N MET A 53 1.06 -6.89 -3.05
CA MET A 53 0.63 -6.32 -4.32
C MET A 53 1.23 -4.93 -4.55
N PHE A 54 1.08 -4.03 -3.59
CA PHE A 54 1.58 -2.66 -3.65
C PHE A 54 3.10 -2.62 -3.66
N GLY A 55 3.75 -3.50 -2.88
CA GLY A 55 5.21 -3.58 -2.81
C GLY A 55 5.90 -3.93 -4.13
N ASN A 56 5.20 -4.64 -5.02
CA ASN A 56 5.71 -4.94 -6.36
C ASN A 56 5.30 -3.88 -7.38
N SER A 57 4.10 -3.32 -7.28
CA SER A 57 3.52 -2.44 -8.31
C SER A 57 3.98 -0.99 -8.21
N LEU A 58 4.17 -0.46 -7.00
CA LEU A 58 4.50 0.94 -6.76
C LEU A 58 6.01 1.20 -6.70
N GLN A 59 6.83 0.35 -7.33
CA GLN A 59 8.29 0.51 -7.33
C GLN A 59 8.74 1.60 -8.31
N HIS A 60 9.87 2.24 -8.01
CA HIS A 60 10.45 3.32 -8.81
C HIS A 60 10.77 2.93 -10.25
N GLU A 61 11.15 1.67 -10.46
CA GLU A 61 11.43 1.11 -11.78
C GLU A 61 10.20 1.08 -12.68
N ARG A 62 9.00 1.07 -12.08
CA ARG A 62 7.71 1.05 -12.78
C ARG A 62 7.10 2.43 -12.88
N ILE A 63 7.19 3.21 -11.80
CA ILE A 63 6.60 4.53 -11.71
C ILE A 63 7.69 5.50 -11.23
N PRO A 64 8.27 6.31 -12.12
CA PRO A 64 9.23 7.32 -11.71
C PRO A 64 8.60 8.33 -10.71
N PRO A 65 9.35 8.89 -9.75
CA PRO A 65 8.85 9.88 -8.80
C PRO A 65 8.11 11.06 -9.45
N ALA A 66 8.65 11.58 -10.57
CA ALA A 66 8.04 12.65 -11.34
C ALA A 66 6.64 12.32 -11.90
N GLN A 67 6.30 11.04 -12.02
CA GLN A 67 4.96 10.57 -12.39
C GLN A 67 4.09 10.27 -11.17
N MET A 68 4.68 9.77 -10.07
CA MET A 68 3.95 9.42 -8.86
C MET A 68 3.49 10.65 -8.06
N GLU A 69 4.34 11.67 -7.92
CA GLU A 69 4.04 12.87 -7.14
C GLU A 69 2.72 13.57 -7.51
N PRO A 70 2.44 13.90 -8.79
CA PRO A 70 1.17 14.53 -9.15
C PRO A 70 -0.04 13.61 -8.91
N GLU A 71 0.15 12.31 -9.03
CA GLU A 71 -0.89 11.31 -8.78
C GLU A 71 -1.22 11.21 -7.29
N LEU A 72 -0.20 11.20 -6.42
CA LEU A 72 -0.37 11.28 -4.98
C LEU A 72 -1.07 12.56 -4.56
N GLN A 73 -0.65 13.71 -5.11
CA GLN A 73 -1.27 14.99 -4.80
C GLN A 73 -2.75 15.00 -5.17
N LYS A 74 -3.09 14.51 -6.37
CA LYS A 74 -4.47 14.39 -6.83
C LYS A 74 -5.29 13.41 -5.99
N ALA A 75 -4.71 12.28 -5.60
CA ALA A 75 -5.38 11.26 -4.80
C ALA A 75 -5.64 11.74 -3.36
N ILE A 76 -4.63 12.30 -2.70
CA ILE A 76 -4.70 12.81 -1.32
C ILE A 76 -5.63 14.03 -1.23
N ALA A 77 -5.79 14.80 -2.30
CA ALA A 77 -6.78 15.86 -2.35
C ALA A 77 -8.23 15.35 -2.41
N GLN A 78 -8.45 14.10 -2.84
CA GLN A 78 -9.78 13.50 -3.03
C GLN A 78 -10.24 12.60 -1.88
N ILE A 79 -9.31 12.05 -1.08
CA ILE A 79 -9.67 11.29 0.12
C ILE A 79 -10.35 12.18 1.17
N LYS A 80 -11.14 11.56 2.04
CA LYS A 80 -11.84 12.31 3.09
C LYS A 80 -10.85 12.90 4.10
N PRO A 81 -11.18 14.01 4.78
CA PRO A 81 -10.28 14.61 5.77
C PRO A 81 -9.81 13.64 6.86
N ASN A 82 -10.70 12.81 7.40
CA ASN A 82 -10.33 11.81 8.41
C ASN A 82 -9.42 10.70 7.85
N GLU A 83 -9.66 10.25 6.62
CA GLU A 83 -8.79 9.27 5.94
C GLU A 83 -7.40 9.88 5.69
N ARG A 84 -7.34 11.17 5.37
CA ARG A 84 -6.07 11.90 5.26
C ARG A 84 -5.33 11.99 6.59
N ASP A 85 -6.05 12.24 7.69
CA ASP A 85 -5.47 12.26 9.03
C ASP A 85 -4.87 10.88 9.39
N ASP A 86 -5.55 9.80 9.01
CA ASP A 86 -5.08 8.43 9.23
C ASP A 86 -3.85 8.10 8.38
N VAL A 87 -3.81 8.53 7.13
CA VAL A 87 -2.62 8.46 6.26
C VAL A 87 -1.45 9.20 6.88
N ALA A 88 -1.65 10.45 7.30
CA ALA A 88 -0.60 11.25 7.92
C ALA A 88 -0.04 10.56 9.18
N ARG A 89 -0.94 10.04 10.02
CA ARG A 89 -0.57 9.31 11.24
C ARG A 89 0.23 8.04 10.92
N ALA A 90 -0.16 7.30 9.88
CA ALA A 90 0.55 6.11 9.44
C ALA A 90 1.97 6.46 8.93
N PHE A 91 2.12 7.53 8.14
CA PHE A 91 3.44 7.98 7.71
C PHE A 91 4.35 8.34 8.89
N PHE A 92 3.90 9.20 9.81
CA PHE A 92 4.72 9.56 10.98
C PHE A 92 5.04 8.35 11.86
N LYS A 93 4.07 7.45 12.08
CA LYS A 93 4.28 6.20 12.83
C LYS A 93 5.40 5.35 12.23
N HIS A 94 5.47 5.22 10.91
CA HIS A 94 6.48 4.38 10.27
C HIS A 94 7.82 5.11 10.06
N LEU A 95 7.80 6.40 9.74
CA LEU A 95 9.01 7.23 9.62
C LEU A 95 9.75 7.33 10.96
N SER A 96 9.01 7.51 12.07
CA SER A 96 9.60 7.54 13.42
C SER A 96 10.30 6.23 13.82
N LYS A 97 9.83 5.06 13.36
CA LYS A 97 10.53 3.79 13.56
C LYS A 97 11.89 3.73 12.88
N LYS A 98 12.14 4.56 11.85
CA LYS A 98 13.44 4.72 11.19
C LYS A 98 14.30 5.81 11.83
N GLY A 99 13.84 6.42 12.94
CA GLY A 99 14.53 7.52 13.60
C GLY A 99 14.28 8.89 12.98
N LEU A 100 13.27 9.03 12.11
CA LEU A 100 12.88 10.32 11.54
C LEU A 100 11.85 10.98 12.45
N HIS A 101 12.22 12.09 13.07
CA HIS A 101 11.34 12.79 14.00
C HIS A 101 10.38 13.73 13.27
N ASP A 102 9.12 13.74 13.71
CA ASP A 102 8.03 14.51 13.09
C ASP A 102 8.35 16.01 12.93
N ARG A 103 9.04 16.60 13.91
CA ARG A 103 9.44 18.02 13.89
C ARG A 103 10.53 18.32 12.87
N ASP A 104 11.43 17.37 12.65
CA ASP A 104 12.49 17.53 11.64
C ASP A 104 11.88 17.35 10.25
N LEU A 105 10.97 16.40 10.08
CA LEU A 105 10.19 16.21 8.85
C LEU A 105 9.36 17.47 8.52
N GLU A 106 8.70 18.09 9.51
CA GLU A 106 7.98 19.35 9.32
C GLU A 106 8.87 20.43 8.68
N ARG A 107 10.08 20.62 9.23
CA ARG A 107 11.01 21.62 8.74
C ARG A 107 11.61 21.26 7.39
N GLN A 108 12.04 20.01 7.21
CA GLN A 108 12.70 19.52 6.02
C GLN A 108 11.78 19.56 4.79
N LEU A 109 10.50 19.22 4.99
CA LEU A 109 9.51 19.17 3.92
C LEU A 109 8.70 20.45 3.78
N GLY A 110 8.91 21.43 4.67
CA GLY A 110 8.12 22.66 4.69
C GLY A 110 6.62 22.36 4.90
N LEU A 111 6.32 21.48 5.86
CA LEU A 111 4.95 21.19 6.26
C LEU A 111 4.41 22.35 7.10
N SER A 112 3.13 22.67 6.93
CA SER A 112 2.46 23.67 7.76
C SER A 112 2.33 23.25 9.22
N THR A 113 2.30 21.94 9.47
CA THR A 113 2.24 21.32 10.81
C THR A 113 2.63 19.83 10.74
N HIS A 114 3.19 19.31 11.82
CA HIS A 114 3.37 17.87 12.06
C HIS A 114 2.17 17.20 12.77
N ASN A 115 1.11 17.95 13.11
CA ASN A 115 -0.08 17.35 13.74
C ASN A 115 -0.98 16.72 12.67
N PRO A 116 -1.14 15.38 12.63
CA PRO A 116 -1.89 14.68 11.58
C PRO A 116 -3.30 15.25 11.35
N ASN A 117 -4.00 15.62 12.43
CA ASN A 117 -5.40 16.09 12.39
C ASN A 117 -5.55 17.53 11.85
N ARG A 118 -4.44 18.19 11.51
CA ARG A 118 -4.40 19.57 11.01
C ARG A 118 -3.63 19.69 9.72
N MET A 119 -3.12 18.59 9.18
CA MET A 119 -2.36 18.61 7.94
C MET A 119 -3.29 18.88 6.75
N SER A 120 -2.81 19.74 5.85
CA SER A 120 -3.45 19.95 4.56
C SER A 120 -3.19 18.78 3.60
N ALA A 121 -3.94 18.73 2.48
CA ALA A 121 -3.64 17.78 1.42
C ALA A 121 -2.21 17.96 0.87
N ASP A 122 -1.72 19.19 0.79
CA ASP A 122 -0.35 19.49 0.35
C ASP A 122 0.69 18.91 1.31
N ASP A 123 0.51 19.08 2.63
CA ASP A 123 1.43 18.55 3.63
C ASP A 123 1.51 17.01 3.59
N VAL A 124 0.36 16.34 3.46
CA VAL A 124 0.32 14.87 3.37
C VAL A 124 0.88 14.39 2.03
N SER A 125 0.70 15.15 0.95
CA SER A 125 1.31 14.85 -0.35
C SER A 125 2.83 14.94 -0.30
N LYS A 126 3.38 15.94 0.37
CA LYS A 126 4.83 16.06 0.62
C LYS A 126 5.38 14.89 1.43
N LEU A 127 4.67 14.47 2.49
CA LEU A 127 5.05 13.25 3.24
C LEU A 127 5.03 12.01 2.36
N ALA A 128 3.97 11.83 1.58
CA ALA A 128 3.83 10.67 0.72
C ALA A 128 4.90 10.63 -0.38
N ALA A 129 5.18 11.76 -1.02
CA ALA A 129 6.25 11.90 -2.01
C ALA A 129 7.65 11.67 -1.39
N TYR A 130 7.90 12.25 -0.21
CA TYR A 130 9.15 12.03 0.52
C TYR A 130 9.35 10.55 0.86
N ALA A 131 8.31 9.89 1.38
CA ALA A 131 8.36 8.47 1.68
C ALA A 131 8.52 7.65 0.40
N TYR A 132 7.82 7.98 -0.67
CA TYR A 132 7.96 7.31 -1.96
C TYR A 132 9.43 7.31 -2.41
N TYR A 133 10.04 8.49 -2.45
CA TYR A 133 11.40 8.69 -2.94
C TYR A 133 12.49 8.10 -2.02
N ASN A 134 12.40 8.34 -0.71
CA ASN A 134 13.50 8.02 0.23
C ASN A 134 13.29 6.71 1.00
N HIS A 135 12.04 6.31 1.21
CA HIS A 135 11.65 5.17 2.04
C HIS A 135 10.53 4.36 1.37
N PRO A 136 10.81 3.76 0.20
CA PRO A 136 9.78 3.03 -0.55
C PRO A 136 9.16 1.89 0.26
N ASP A 137 9.88 1.32 1.22
CA ASP A 137 9.37 0.34 2.18
C ASP A 137 8.25 0.93 3.07
N ILE A 138 8.47 2.13 3.62
CA ILE A 138 7.46 2.83 4.43
C ILE A 138 6.25 3.20 3.58
N PHE A 139 6.49 3.71 2.38
CA PHE A 139 5.40 4.07 1.47
C PHE A 139 4.51 2.86 1.20
N GLN A 140 5.10 1.69 0.92
CA GLN A 140 4.36 0.45 0.69
C GLN A 140 3.57 0.00 1.93
N GLU A 141 4.15 0.12 3.12
CA GLU A 141 3.45 -0.20 4.37
C GLU A 141 2.26 0.72 4.61
N VAL A 142 2.40 2.02 4.36
CA VAL A 142 1.29 2.98 4.49
C VAL A 142 0.21 2.73 3.44
N MET A 143 0.57 2.45 2.19
CA MET A 143 -0.44 2.09 1.16
C MET A 143 -1.20 0.81 1.53
N ALA A 144 -0.51 -0.16 2.14
CA ALA A 144 -1.14 -1.37 2.61
C ALA A 144 -2.06 -1.13 3.81
N GLU A 145 -1.67 -0.29 4.78
CA GLU A 145 -2.51 0.08 5.93
C GLU A 145 -3.70 0.97 5.50
N GLN A 146 -3.47 1.92 4.59
CA GLN A 146 -4.39 2.98 4.18
C GLN A 146 -4.67 2.93 2.67
N PRO A 147 -5.48 1.95 2.21
CA PRO A 147 -5.75 1.74 0.78
C PRO A 147 -6.56 2.90 0.15
N ALA A 148 -7.14 3.81 0.95
CA ALA A 148 -7.98 4.91 0.47
C ALA A 148 -7.29 5.76 -0.62
N ILE A 149 -5.98 5.98 -0.55
CA ILE A 149 -5.23 6.73 -1.57
C ILE A 149 -5.25 6.02 -2.91
N ILE A 150 -5.11 4.68 -2.91
CA ILE A 150 -4.96 3.88 -4.14
C ILE A 150 -6.21 4.02 -5.02
N LYS A 151 -7.40 4.16 -4.42
CA LYS A 151 -8.65 4.38 -5.15
C LYS A 151 -8.61 5.57 -6.11
N PHE A 152 -7.86 6.61 -5.73
CA PHE A 152 -7.85 7.90 -6.42
C PHE A 152 -6.59 8.15 -7.24
N LEU A 153 -5.64 7.20 -7.23
CA LEU A 153 -4.57 7.17 -8.22
C LEU A 153 -5.19 6.93 -9.60
N SER A 154 -4.56 7.44 -10.66
CA SER A 154 -5.10 7.28 -12.01
C SER A 154 -5.33 5.81 -12.39
N ASN A 155 -6.40 5.59 -13.15
CA ASN A 155 -6.84 4.26 -13.57
C ASN A 155 -5.73 3.40 -14.21
N PRO A 156 -4.76 3.91 -15.01
CA PRO A 156 -3.66 3.10 -15.51
C PRO A 156 -2.72 2.60 -14.40
N LEU A 157 -2.47 3.39 -13.35
CA LEU A 157 -1.66 2.97 -12.21
C LEU A 157 -2.40 1.95 -11.35
N VAL A 158 -3.68 2.19 -11.06
CA VAL A 158 -4.53 1.23 -10.35
C VAL A 158 -4.67 -0.07 -11.16
N ALA A 159 -4.83 0.02 -12.49
CA ALA A 159 -4.87 -1.14 -13.37
C ALA A 159 -3.51 -1.86 -13.45
N ALA A 160 -2.38 -1.15 -13.36
CA ALA A 160 -1.06 -1.78 -13.28
C ALA A 160 -0.87 -2.51 -11.95
N VAL A 161 -1.37 -1.94 -10.84
CA VAL A 161 -1.39 -2.60 -9.53
C VAL A 161 -2.23 -3.89 -9.57
N LEU A 162 -3.45 -3.81 -10.09
CA LEU A 162 -4.38 -4.94 -10.17
C LEU A 162 -3.96 -5.99 -11.23
N GLY A 163 -3.51 -5.54 -12.40
CA GLY A 163 -3.10 -6.42 -13.52
C GLY A 163 -1.78 -7.16 -13.29
N ILE A 164 -0.89 -6.64 -12.46
CA ILE A 164 0.34 -7.35 -12.10
C ILE A 164 0.09 -8.40 -11.01
N ALA A 165 -0.84 -8.14 -10.08
CA ALA A 165 -1.30 -9.14 -9.12
C ALA A 165 -1.81 -10.41 -9.85
N ALA A 166 -2.55 -10.19 -10.94
CA ALA A 166 -2.99 -11.25 -11.86
C ALA A 166 -1.85 -11.99 -12.58
N ALA A 167 -0.92 -11.26 -13.21
CA ALA A 167 0.14 -11.86 -14.03
C ALA A 167 1.12 -12.74 -13.21
N LYS A 168 1.40 -12.38 -11.96
CA LYS A 168 2.34 -13.11 -11.09
C LYS A 168 1.77 -14.44 -10.58
N TRP A 169 0.45 -14.56 -10.42
CA TRP A 169 -0.21 -15.82 -10.07
C TRP A 169 -0.30 -16.78 -11.26
N LEU A 170 -0.58 -16.27 -12.45
CA LEU A 170 -0.59 -17.06 -13.69
C LEU A 170 0.80 -17.61 -14.05
N GLY A 171 1.88 -16.88 -13.72
CA GLY A 171 3.26 -17.32 -13.95
C GLY A 171 3.73 -18.42 -12.99
N SER A 172 3.16 -18.52 -11.79
CA SER A 172 3.51 -19.55 -10.80
C SER A 172 2.90 -20.93 -11.12
N HIS A 173 1.89 -20.96 -12.01
CA HIS A 173 1.23 -22.19 -12.51
C HIS A 173 1.84 -22.76 -13.80
N ARG A 174 2.88 -22.13 -14.36
CA ARG A 174 3.68 -22.69 -15.46
C ARG A 174 5.08 -23.06 -14.98
N LYS A 175 5.18 -24.11 -14.16
CA LYS A 175 6.33 -25.03 -14.09
C LYS A 175 5.98 -26.29 -13.31
#